data_AF-A0AB36ZYK7-F1
#
_entry.id   AF-A0AB36ZYK7-F1
#
_cell.length_a   1.000
_cell.length_b   1.000
_cell.length_c   1.000
_cell.angle_alpha   90.00
_cell.angle_beta   90.00
_cell.angle_gamma   90.00
#
_symmetry.space_group_name_H-M   'P 1'
#
loop_
_entity.id
_entity.type
_entity.pdbx_description
1 polymer ?
#
loop_
_entity_poly.entity_id
_entity_poly.type
_entity_poly.pdbx_seq_one_letter_code
_entity_poly.pdbx_strand_id
1 'polypeptide(L)'
;MNEMKLSLELFSAGVSIIIVLAIFIKVFQYKQKLDVLKEMDRRKDMFKLTKEDKQYIASNLKEYKEKLVKVEGLTRLLFPILITIGAILFLIFSFEETLIHLNVIIVAYIYLQIHRIHTRNYTKFLEELSK
;
A
#
# COMPACT_ATOMS: atom_id res chain seq x y z
N MET A 1 6.51 -7.76 -35.89
CA MET A 1 5.29 -7.51 -35.09
C MET A 1 5.12 -8.52 -33.95
N ASN A 2 5.41 -9.81 -34.16
CA ASN A 2 5.30 -10.85 -33.12
C ASN A 2 6.33 -10.70 -31.97
N GLU A 3 7.59 -10.38 -32.26
CA GLU A 3 8.63 -10.25 -31.22
C GLU A 3 8.43 -9.05 -30.28
N MET A 4 7.85 -7.95 -30.80
CA MET A 4 7.54 -6.77 -30.01
C MET A 4 6.39 -7.03 -29.03
N LYS A 5 5.37 -7.82 -29.44
CA LYS A 5 4.29 -8.25 -28.55
C LYS A 5 4.80 -9.16 -27.43
N LEU A 6 5.60 -10.17 -27.79
CA LEU A 6 6.21 -11.09 -26.82
C LEU A 6 7.06 -10.34 -25.78
N SER A 7 7.85 -9.36 -26.23
CA SER A 7 8.67 -8.52 -25.34
C SER A 7 7.82 -7.70 -24.35
N LEU A 8 6.66 -7.19 -24.80
CA LEU A 8 5.79 -6.34 -23.99
C LEU A 8 5.00 -7.15 -22.96
N GLU A 9 4.56 -8.35 -23.32
CA GLU A 9 3.95 -9.31 -22.39
C GLU A 9 4.93 -9.74 -21.30
N LEU A 10 6.16 -10.14 -21.67
CA LEU A 10 7.21 -10.51 -20.72
C LEU A 10 7.56 -9.35 -19.77
N PHE A 11 7.63 -8.12 -20.30
CA PHE A 11 7.83 -6.94 -19.48
C PHE A 11 6.69 -6.75 -18.47
N SER A 12 5.44 -6.84 -18.92
CA SER A 12 4.27 -6.70 -18.04
C SER A 12 4.20 -7.77 -16.94
N ALA A 13 4.55 -9.02 -17.27
CA ALA A 13 4.65 -10.09 -16.30
C ALA A 13 5.79 -9.84 -15.29
N GLY A 14 6.97 -9.42 -15.77
CA GLY A 14 8.11 -9.08 -14.92
C GLY A 14 7.80 -7.96 -13.93
N VAL A 15 7.16 -6.87 -14.40
CA VAL A 15 6.72 -5.77 -13.55
C VAL A 15 5.72 -6.24 -12.50
N SER A 16 4.75 -7.09 -12.89
CA SER A 16 3.76 -7.64 -11.94
C SER A 16 4.43 -8.42 -10.81
N ILE A 17 5.41 -9.28 -11.13
CA ILE A 17 6.16 -10.06 -10.14
C ILE A 17 6.89 -9.14 -9.16
N ILE A 18 7.55 -8.07 -9.66
CA ILE A 18 8.24 -7.10 -8.82
C ILE A 18 7.25 -6.42 -7.85
N ILE A 19 6.07 -6.02 -8.34
CA ILE A 19 5.06 -5.41 -7.47
C ILE A 19 4.56 -6.40 -6.42
N VAL A 20 4.33 -7.67 -6.79
CA VAL A 20 3.96 -8.72 -5.82
C VAL A 20 5.02 -8.87 -4.73
N LEU A 21 6.30 -8.93 -5.08
CA LEU A 21 7.39 -8.98 -4.08
C LEU A 21 7.37 -7.72 -3.19
N ALA A 22 7.14 -6.55 -3.75
CA ALA A 22 6.99 -5.31 -2.99
C ALA A 22 5.79 -5.34 -2.03
N ILE A 23 4.68 -5.97 -2.42
CA ILE A 23 3.52 -6.21 -1.53
C ILE A 23 3.96 -7.06 -0.33
N PHE A 24 4.62 -8.20 -0.57
CA PHE A 24 5.08 -9.07 0.52
C PHE A 24 5.99 -8.33 1.50
N ILE A 25 7.02 -7.64 1.00
CA ILE A 25 7.94 -6.85 1.83
C ILE A 25 7.16 -5.84 2.68
N LYS A 26 6.21 -5.14 2.08
CA LYS A 26 5.39 -4.13 2.76
C LYS A 26 4.52 -4.70 3.86
N VAL A 27 3.94 -5.89 3.63
CA VAL A 27 3.16 -6.62 4.62
C VAL A 27 4.04 -7.04 5.80
N PHE A 28 5.25 -7.56 5.54
CA PHE A 28 6.19 -7.92 6.61
C PHE A 28 6.62 -6.70 7.44
N GLN A 29 6.95 -5.58 6.79
CA GLN A 29 7.29 -4.34 7.48
C GLN A 29 6.13 -3.80 8.32
N TYR A 30 4.91 -3.87 7.81
CA TYR A 30 3.72 -3.47 8.56
C TYR A 30 3.53 -4.33 9.80
N LYS A 31 3.69 -5.66 9.67
CA LYS A 31 3.59 -6.59 10.81
C LYS A 31 4.58 -6.22 11.91
N GLN A 32 5.85 -6.02 11.58
CA GLN A 32 6.88 -5.63 12.56
C GLN A 32 6.51 -4.34 13.30
N LYS A 33 6.05 -3.31 12.57
CA LYS A 33 5.63 -2.04 13.17
C LYS A 33 4.41 -2.20 14.08
N LEU A 34 3.46 -3.05 13.69
CA LEU A 34 2.26 -3.32 14.47
C LEU A 34 2.61 -4.07 15.77
N ASP A 35 3.55 -5.01 15.72
CA ASP A 35 4.00 -5.75 16.90
C ASP A 35 4.64 -4.80 17.94
N VAL A 36 5.38 -3.77 17.50
CA VAL A 36 5.87 -2.71 18.40
C VAL A 36 4.73 -1.96 19.06
N LEU A 37 3.70 -1.53 18.30
CA LEU A 37 2.56 -0.82 18.89
C LEU A 37 1.76 -1.68 19.86
N LYS A 38 1.58 -2.97 19.57
CA LYS A 38 0.92 -3.92 20.48
C LYS A 38 1.67 -4.08 21.79
N GLU A 39 3.01 -4.09 21.75
CA GLU A 39 3.81 -4.14 22.98
C GLU A 39 3.66 -2.83 23.79
N MET A 40 3.56 -1.68 23.13
CA MET A 40 3.27 -0.40 23.80
C MET A 40 1.87 -0.38 24.43
N ASP A 41 0.88 -0.95 23.75
CA ASP A 41 -0.50 -1.10 24.25
C ASP A 41 -0.53 -1.95 25.52
N ARG A 42 0.18 -3.10 25.51
CA ARG A 42 0.32 -3.95 26.69
C ARG A 42 0.96 -3.21 27.87
N ARG A 43 1.92 -2.32 27.62
CA ARG A 43 2.57 -1.50 28.67
C ARG A 43 1.64 -0.39 29.18
N LYS A 44 0.79 0.16 28.31
CA LYS A 44 -0.25 1.12 28.67
C LYS A 44 -1.25 0.51 29.65
N ASP A 45 -1.73 -0.69 29.38
CA ASP A 45 -2.67 -1.40 30.25
C ASP A 45 -2.10 -1.68 31.65
N MET A 46 -0.77 -1.80 31.74
CA MET A 46 -0.05 -1.96 33.01
C MET A 46 0.32 -0.62 33.68
N PHE A 47 -0.12 0.53 33.17
CA PHE A 47 0.29 1.89 33.59
C PHE A 47 1.82 2.14 33.53
N LYS A 48 2.54 1.41 32.69
CA LYS A 48 4.02 1.43 32.59
C LYS A 48 4.55 2.22 31.40
N LEU A 49 3.74 3.06 30.75
CA LEU A 49 4.22 3.92 29.68
C LEU A 49 5.25 4.93 30.20
N THR A 50 6.45 4.88 29.65
CA THR A 50 7.50 5.86 29.95
C THR A 50 7.20 7.21 29.28
N LYS A 51 7.91 8.26 29.68
CA LYS A 51 7.83 9.57 28.99
C LYS A 51 8.28 9.46 27.53
N GLU A 52 9.28 8.62 27.26
CA GLU A 52 9.77 8.33 25.91
C GLU A 52 8.70 7.67 25.04
N ASP A 53 7.98 6.68 25.59
CA ASP A 53 6.88 6.01 24.87
C ASP A 53 5.77 6.99 24.49
N LYS A 54 5.39 7.89 25.40
CA LYS A 54 4.38 8.92 25.14
C LYS A 54 4.84 9.90 24.06
N GLN A 55 6.11 10.31 24.09
CA GLN A 55 6.68 11.18 23.07
C GLN A 55 6.76 10.47 21.71
N TYR A 56 7.12 9.19 21.69
CA TYR A 56 7.13 8.35 20.50
C TYR A 56 5.73 8.24 19.88
N ILE A 57 4.70 7.97 20.69
CA ILE A 57 3.31 7.89 20.21
C ILE A 57 2.89 9.23 19.59
N ALA A 58 3.13 10.35 20.28
CA ALA A 58 2.72 11.67 19.81
C ALA A 58 3.41 12.08 18.50
N SER A 59 4.72 11.85 18.38
CA SER A 59 5.48 12.18 17.17
C SER A 59 5.05 11.33 15.97
N ASN A 60 4.93 10.01 16.17
CA ASN A 60 4.49 9.09 15.13
C ASN A 60 3.03 9.34 14.74
N LEU A 61 2.16 9.70 15.68
CA LEU A 61 0.76 9.99 15.38
C LEU A 61 0.63 11.19 14.43
N LYS A 62 1.38 12.27 14.71
CA LYS A 62 1.41 13.44 13.82
C LYS A 62 1.91 13.06 12.43
N GLU A 63 3.04 12.36 12.35
CA GLU A 63 3.64 11.96 11.08
C GLU A 63 2.71 11.04 10.26
N TYR A 64 2.08 10.06 10.90
CA TYR A 64 1.19 9.11 10.22
C TYR A 64 -0.14 9.74 9.80
N LYS A 65 -0.66 10.74 10.53
CA LYS A 65 -1.80 11.53 10.07
C LYS A 65 -1.49 12.27 8.77
N GLU A 66 -0.33 12.92 8.69
CA GLU A 66 0.10 13.61 7.47
C GLU A 66 0.30 12.62 6.31
N LYS A 67 0.93 11.46 6.57
CA LYS A 67 1.08 10.39 5.58
C LYS A 67 -0.28 9.85 5.12
N LEU A 68 -1.24 9.68 6.02
CA LEU A 68 -2.56 9.18 5.68
C LEU A 68 -3.26 10.10 4.68
N VAL A 69 -3.26 11.42 4.92
CA VAL A 69 -3.84 12.40 4.00
C VAL A 69 -3.21 12.29 2.61
N LYS A 70 -1.87 12.22 2.54
CA LYS A 70 -1.14 12.06 1.27
C LYS A 70 -1.53 10.77 0.54
N VAL A 71 -1.57 9.65 1.26
CA VAL A 71 -1.90 8.34 0.66
C VAL A 71 -3.36 8.26 0.22
N GLU A 72 -4.30 8.84 0.98
CA GLU A 72 -5.71 8.92 0.56
C GLU A 72 -5.90 9.80 -0.67
N GLY A 73 -5.21 10.94 -0.73
CA GLY A 73 -5.21 11.82 -1.91
C GLY A 73 -4.65 11.12 -3.14
N LEU A 74 -3.47 10.50 -3.01
CA LEU A 74 -2.84 9.73 -4.09
C LEU A 74 -3.74 8.58 -4.56
N THR A 75 -4.36 7.85 -3.62
CA THR A 75 -5.26 6.74 -3.96
C THR A 75 -6.47 7.21 -4.77
N ARG A 76 -7.06 8.35 -4.36
CA ARG A 76 -8.20 8.94 -5.06
C ARG A 76 -7.83 9.43 -6.45
N LEU A 77 -6.61 9.93 -6.64
CA LEU A 77 -6.11 10.40 -7.94
C LEU A 77 -5.73 9.25 -8.87
N LEU A 78 -5.02 8.24 -8.37
CA LEU A 78 -4.53 7.13 -9.20
C LEU A 78 -5.64 6.18 -9.62
N PHE A 79 -6.71 6.02 -8.83
CA PHE A 79 -7.82 5.15 -9.21
C PHE A 79 -8.41 5.46 -10.60
N PRO A 80 -8.90 6.69 -10.89
CA PRO A 80 -9.41 7.01 -12.22
C PRO A 80 -8.35 6.88 -13.31
N ILE A 81 -7.08 7.20 -13.02
CA ILE A 81 -5.98 7.04 -13.99
C ILE A 81 -5.80 5.56 -14.38
N LEU A 82 -5.80 4.64 -13.40
CA LEU A 82 -5.68 3.20 -13.64
C LEU A 82 -6.85 2.67 -14.47
N ILE A 83 -8.08 3.15 -14.20
CA ILE A 83 -9.27 2.81 -15.00
C ILE A 83 -9.14 3.33 -16.44
N THR A 84 -8.69 4.57 -16.64
CA THR A 84 -8.47 5.14 -17.96
C THR A 84 -7.41 4.37 -18.74
N ILE A 85 -6.31 3.98 -18.11
CA ILE A 85 -5.28 3.13 -18.75
C ILE A 85 -5.90 1.79 -19.17
N GLY A 86 -6.68 1.16 -18.29
CA GLY A 86 -7.40 -0.08 -18.61
C GLY A 86 -8.31 0.07 -19.83
N ALA A 87 -9.11 1.15 -19.88
CA ALA A 87 -9.97 1.45 -21.01
C ALA A 87 -9.19 1.64 -22.32
N ILE A 88 -8.06 2.35 -22.28
CA ILE A 88 -7.18 2.54 -23.44
C ILE A 88 -6.62 1.20 -23.94
N LEU A 89 -6.24 0.28 -23.03
CA LEU A 89 -5.75 -1.04 -23.43
C LEU A 89 -6.80 -1.82 -24.23
N PHE A 90 -8.07 -1.81 -23.77
CA PHE A 90 -9.18 -2.46 -24.50
C PHE A 90 -9.46 -1.85 -25.88
N LEU A 91 -9.06 -0.60 -26.13
CA LEU A 91 -9.21 0.03 -27.46
C LEU A 91 -8.10 -0.38 -28.44
N ILE A 92 -6.93 -0.79 -27.93
CA ILE A 92 -5.73 -1.03 -28.76
C ILE A 92 -5.49 -2.53 -28.97
N PHE A 93 -5.77 -3.36 -27.96
CA PHE A 93 -5.42 -4.77 -27.93
C PHE A 93 -6.65 -5.68 -28.00
N SER A 94 -6.44 -6.95 -28.35
CA SER A 94 -7.49 -7.96 -28.23
C SER A 94 -7.86 -8.19 -26.76
N PHE A 95 -9.00 -8.84 -26.52
CA PHE A 95 -9.43 -9.17 -25.15
C PHE A 95 -8.37 -9.98 -24.39
N GLU A 96 -7.82 -11.01 -25.02
CA GLU A 96 -6.81 -11.90 -24.42
C GLU A 96 -5.51 -11.14 -24.07
N GLU A 97 -5.00 -10.33 -25.00
CA GLU A 97 -3.80 -9.51 -24.80
C GLU A 97 -4.02 -8.47 -23.68
N THR A 98 -5.21 -7.87 -23.65
CA THR A 98 -5.56 -6.86 -22.63
C THR A 98 -5.55 -7.46 -21.23
N LEU A 99 -6.03 -8.70 -21.04
CA LEU A 99 -6.03 -9.36 -19.72
C LEU A 99 -4.63 -9.49 -19.12
N ILE A 100 -3.61 -9.74 -19.95
CA ILE A 100 -2.22 -9.83 -19.50
C ILE A 100 -1.76 -8.49 -18.92
N HIS A 101 -2.02 -7.39 -19.63
CA HIS A 101 -1.66 -6.05 -19.18
C HIS A 101 -2.52 -5.55 -18.02
N LEU A 102 -3.78 -5.98 -17.95
CA LEU A 102 -4.69 -5.64 -16.86
C LEU A 102 -4.19 -6.18 -15.51
N ASN A 103 -3.45 -7.29 -15.52
CA ASN A 103 -2.85 -7.86 -14.31
C ASN A 103 -1.91 -6.85 -13.63
N VAL A 104 -1.07 -6.14 -14.40
CA VAL A 104 -0.19 -5.08 -13.86
C VAL A 104 -1.01 -3.99 -13.17
N ILE A 105 -2.11 -3.57 -13.80
CA ILE A 105 -3.02 -2.54 -13.27
C ILE A 105 -3.66 -3.01 -11.96
N ILE A 106 -4.17 -4.24 -11.94
CA ILE A 106 -4.79 -4.84 -10.75
C ILE A 106 -3.77 -4.93 -9.61
N VAL A 107 -2.58 -5.45 -9.88
CA VAL A 107 -1.54 -5.65 -8.85
C VAL A 107 -1.04 -4.29 -8.33
N ALA A 108 -0.86 -3.29 -9.20
CA ALA A 108 -0.54 -1.92 -8.78
C ALA A 108 -1.65 -1.31 -7.90
N TYR A 109 -2.91 -1.52 -8.26
CA TYR A 109 -4.05 -1.08 -7.46
C TYR A 109 -4.09 -1.77 -6.09
N ILE A 110 -3.87 -3.08 -6.03
CA ILE A 110 -3.80 -3.85 -4.78
C ILE A 110 -2.69 -3.29 -3.89
N TYR A 111 -1.48 -3.07 -4.43
CA TYR A 111 -0.37 -2.50 -3.66
C TYR A 111 -0.73 -1.15 -3.03
N LEU A 112 -1.40 -0.29 -3.80
CA LEU A 112 -1.84 1.03 -3.36
C LEU A 112 -2.91 0.94 -2.26
N GLN A 113 -3.88 0.02 -2.40
CA GLN A 113 -4.89 -0.20 -1.35
C GLN A 113 -4.28 -0.78 -0.08
N ILE A 114 -3.36 -1.75 -0.18
CA ILE A 114 -2.63 -2.30 0.97
C ILE A 114 -1.87 -1.18 1.68
N HIS A 115 -1.19 -0.31 0.94
CA HIS A 115 -0.50 0.83 1.54
C HIS A 115 -1.45 1.74 2.32
N ARG A 116 -2.58 2.09 1.71
CA ARG A 116 -3.60 2.94 2.32
C ARG A 116 -4.17 2.31 3.59
N ILE A 117 -4.54 1.04 3.54
CA ILE A 117 -5.10 0.29 4.67
C ILE A 117 -4.08 0.25 5.82
N HIS A 118 -2.82 -0.09 5.54
CA HIS A 118 -1.77 -0.13 6.56
C HIS A 118 -1.54 1.22 7.22
N THR A 119 -1.41 2.30 6.44
CA THR A 119 -1.24 3.65 6.99
C THR A 119 -2.45 4.06 7.84
N ARG A 120 -3.67 3.75 7.38
CA ARG A 120 -4.91 4.07 8.11
C ARG A 120 -5.01 3.31 9.43
N ASN A 121 -4.77 2.00 9.41
CA ASN A 121 -4.86 1.16 10.59
C ASN A 121 -3.80 1.53 11.62
N TYR A 122 -2.56 1.79 11.17
CA TYR A 122 -1.48 2.23 12.06
C TYR A 122 -1.81 3.58 12.71
N THR A 123 -2.35 4.54 11.94
CA THR A 123 -2.79 5.83 12.48
C THR A 123 -3.87 5.66 13.53
N LYS A 124 -4.90 4.84 13.27
CA LYS A 124 -5.98 4.55 14.23
C LYS A 124 -5.44 3.93 15.52
N PHE A 125 -4.53 2.97 15.41
CA PHE A 125 -3.90 2.35 16.58
C PHE A 125 -3.16 3.41 17.42
N LEU A 126 -2.36 4.27 16.78
CA LEU A 126 -1.70 5.38 17.48
C LEU A 126 -2.68 6.35 18.13
N GLU A 127 -3.82 6.64 17.50
CA GLU A 127 -4.88 7.45 18.11
C GLU A 127 -5.43 6.80 19.39
N GLU A 128 -5.70 5.50 19.35
CA GLU A 128 -6.15 4.72 20.51
C GLU A 128 -5.12 4.69 21.63
N LEU A 129 -3.83 4.54 21.28
CA LEU A 129 -2.73 4.59 22.24
C LEU A 129 -2.57 5.97 22.89
N SER A 130 -2.82 7.05 22.12
CA SER A 130 -2.69 8.43 22.61
C SER A 130 -3.78 8.90 23.55
N LYS A 131 -4.93 8.20 23.59
CA LYS A 131 -6.06 8.48 24.49
C LYS A 131 -5.77 7.99 25.90
#